data_AF-A0A958R7G2-F1
#
_entry.id   AF-A0A958R7G2-F1
#
_cell.length_a   1.000
_cell.length_b   1.000
_cell.length_c   1.000
_cell.angle_alpha   90.00
_cell.angle_beta   90.00
_cell.angle_gamma   90.00
#
_symmetry.space_group_name_H-M   'P 1'
#
loop_
_entity.id
_entity.type
_entity.pdbx_description
1 polymer ?
#
loop_
_entity_poly.entity_id
_entity_poly.type
_entity_poly.pdbx_seq_one_letter_code
_entity_poly.pdbx_strand_id
1 'polypeptide(L)' 'EVFYLVRTEIFDPTNENMILGPEKRAFRNFKWWTVSEIELSNEVFAPRDMGIQLRNILTKGVPTEPMIVGV' A
#
# COMPACT_ATOMS: atom_id res chain seq x y z
N GLU A 1 -11.51 -3.13 -8.55
CA GLU A 1 -10.30 -2.33 -8.83
C GLU A 1 -9.17 -3.25 -9.31
N VAL A 2 -8.13 -2.73 -9.95
CA VAL A 2 -6.96 -3.51 -10.40
C VAL A 2 -5.71 -2.91 -9.76
N PHE A 3 -4.89 -3.76 -9.14
CA PHE A 3 -3.69 -3.34 -8.43
C PHE A 3 -2.44 -3.79 -9.18
N TYR A 4 -1.40 -2.94 -9.16
CA TYR A 4 -0.12 -3.20 -9.81
C TYR A 4 1.02 -3.10 -8.80
N LEU A 5 2.04 -3.94 -8.97
CA LEU A 5 3.28 -3.85 -8.21
C LEU A 5 4.32 -3.08 -9.03
N VAL A 6 4.89 -2.04 -8.45
CA VAL A 6 5.95 -1.22 -9.06
C VAL A 6 7.16 -1.24 -8.13
N ARG A 7 8.35 -1.51 -8.70
CA ARG A 7 9.61 -1.34 -7.97
C ARG A 7 9.93 0.15 -7.90
N THR A 8 10.13 0.66 -6.70
CA THR A 8 10.52 2.05 -6.43
C THR A 8 11.73 2.09 -5.51
N GLU A 9 12.55 3.13 -5.64
CA GLU A 9 13.53 3.48 -4.62
C GLU A 9 12.81 3.86 -3.31
N ILE A 10 13.48 3.68 -2.18
CA ILE A 10 12.96 4.11 -0.87
C ILE A 10 13.05 5.64 -0.76
N PHE A 11 12.01 6.27 -0.23
CA PHE A 11 11.93 7.72 -0.04
C PHE A 11 11.05 8.05 1.15
N ASP A 12 11.21 9.22 1.77
CA ASP A 12 10.26 9.69 2.78
C ASP A 12 9.01 10.27 2.08
N PRO A 13 7.80 9.77 2.38
CA PRO A 13 6.63 10.19 1.66
C PRO A 13 6.24 11.62 2.03
N THR A 14 6.24 12.51 1.04
CA THR A 14 5.84 13.92 1.18
C THR A 14 4.71 14.27 0.21
N ASN A 15 4.00 15.37 0.46
CA ASN A 15 2.99 15.92 -0.47
C ASN A 15 3.52 17.10 -1.29
N GLU A 16 4.84 17.31 -1.31
CA GLU A 16 5.46 18.48 -1.96
C GLU A 16 5.15 18.50 -3.46
N ASN A 17 5.25 17.33 -4.10
CA ASN A 17 5.05 17.14 -5.54
C ASN A 17 3.59 16.98 -5.98
N MET A 18 2.61 16.99 -5.06
CA MET A 18 1.20 16.97 -5.44
C MET A 18 0.82 18.32 -6.07
N ILE A 19 0.24 18.31 -7.27
CA ILE A 19 -0.01 19.56 -8.02
C ILE A 19 -1.35 20.19 -7.60
N LEU A 20 -2.34 19.37 -7.19
CA LEU A 20 -3.69 19.84 -6.90
C LEU A 20 -3.88 20.14 -5.41
N GLY A 21 -4.24 21.38 -5.09
CA GLY A 21 -4.49 21.85 -3.73
C GLY A 21 -5.51 21.03 -2.91
N PRO A 22 -6.60 20.51 -3.50
CA PRO A 22 -7.52 19.61 -2.80
C PRO A 22 -6.88 18.27 -2.37
N GLU A 23 -6.04 17.67 -3.21
CA GLU A 23 -5.37 16.40 -2.91
C GLU A 23 -4.39 16.57 -1.74
N LYS A 24 -3.60 17.65 -1.72
CA LYS A 24 -2.71 17.97 -0.60
C LYS A 24 -3.41 18.03 0.76
N ARG A 25 -4.68 18.44 0.81
CA ARG A 25 -5.45 18.54 2.06
C ARG A 25 -6.04 17.22 2.51
N ALA A 26 -6.35 16.34 1.57
CA ALA A 26 -6.96 15.02 1.80
C ALA A 26 -5.92 14.03 2.35
N PHE A 27 -4.68 14.11 1.90
CA PHE A 27 -3.61 13.23 2.36
C PHE A 27 -2.74 13.91 3.42
N ARG A 28 -2.91 13.49 4.68
CA ARG A 28 -2.12 13.94 5.83
C ARG A 28 -1.42 12.75 6.48
N ASN A 29 -0.29 12.99 7.13
CA ASN A 29 0.43 11.99 7.93
C ASN A 29 0.88 10.75 7.15
N PHE A 30 1.50 10.95 5.98
CA PHE A 30 2.09 9.84 5.24
C PHE A 30 3.16 9.15 6.08
N LYS A 31 3.16 7.82 6.05
CA LYS A 31 4.24 7.00 6.56
C LYS A 31 4.32 5.70 5.77
N TRP A 32 5.48 5.07 5.82
CA TRP A 32 5.61 3.67 5.43
C TRP A 32 5.07 2.77 6.53
N TRP A 33 4.42 1.69 6.12
CA TRP A 33 4.00 0.61 7.00
C TRP A 33 4.78 -0.64 6.64
N THR A 34 5.39 -1.27 7.63
CA THR A 34 5.85 -2.65 7.53
C THR A 34 4.65 -3.59 7.50
N VAL A 35 4.83 -4.78 6.93
CA VAL A 35 3.77 -5.81 6.90
C VAL A 35 3.27 -6.16 8.29
N SER A 36 4.18 -6.29 9.26
CA SER A 36 3.81 -6.59 10.65
C SER A 36 2.99 -5.46 11.28
N GLU A 37 3.29 -4.19 10.98
CA GLU A 37 2.48 -3.09 11.48
C GLU A 37 1.07 -3.09 10.88
N ILE A 38 0.91 -3.43 9.59
CA ILE A 38 -0.40 -3.55 8.95
C ILE A 38 -1.24 -4.64 9.64
N GLU A 39 -0.66 -5.82 9.83
CA GLU A 39 -1.36 -6.97 10.42
C GLU A 39 -1.76 -6.77 11.90
N LEU A 40 -1.02 -5.94 12.63
CA LEU A 40 -1.28 -5.64 14.05
C LEU A 40 -2.10 -4.36 14.26
N SER A 41 -2.36 -3.61 13.19
CA SER A 41 -3.05 -2.32 13.27
C SER A 41 -4.56 -2.48 13.32
N ASN A 42 -5.24 -1.52 13.97
CA ASN A 42 -6.70 -1.38 13.93
C ASN A 42 -7.17 -0.40 12.83
N GLU A 43 -6.25 0.11 12.01
CA GLU A 43 -6.57 0.97 10.87
C GLU A 43 -7.27 0.19 9.75
N VAL A 44 -7.98 0.91 8.88
CA VAL A 44 -8.66 0.31 7.73
C VAL A 44 -7.72 0.27 6.53
N PHE A 45 -7.47 -0.95 6.03
CA PHE A 45 -6.71 -1.18 4.80
C PHE A 45 -7.63 -1.75 3.72
N ALA A 46 -7.41 -1.32 2.48
CA ALA A 46 -8.06 -1.86 1.30
C ALA A 46 -6.98 -2.46 0.40
N PRO A 47 -7.05 -3.76 0.07
CA PRO A 47 -8.08 -4.74 0.47
C PRO A 47 -8.02 -5.14 1.96
N ARG A 48 -9.10 -5.73 2.50
CA ARG A 48 -9.19 -6.13 3.92
C ARG A 48 -8.02 -7.00 4.37
N ASP A 49 -7.58 -7.92 3.52
CA ASP A 49 -6.51 -8.87 3.82
C ASP A 49 -5.12 -8.38 3.33
N MET A 50 -4.94 -7.06 3.14
CA MET A 50 -3.72 -6.46 2.55
C MET A 50 -2.43 -6.94 3.23
N GLY A 51 -2.39 -7.02 4.55
CA GLY A 51 -1.22 -7.50 5.29
C GLY A 51 -0.80 -8.92 4.88
N ILE A 52 -1.76 -9.84 4.84
CA ILE A 52 -1.54 -11.23 4.43
C ILE A 52 -1.08 -11.31 2.96
N GLN A 53 -1.68 -10.51 2.07
CA GLN A 53 -1.31 -10.50 0.66
C GLN A 53 0.11 -9.97 0.45
N LEU A 54 0.49 -8.89 1.14
CA LEU A 54 1.85 -8.37 1.10
C LEU A 54 2.85 -9.36 1.67
N ARG A 55 2.54 -10.03 2.78
CA ARG A 55 3.39 -11.09 3.34
C ARG A 55 3.64 -12.21 2.33
N ASN A 56 2.59 -12.65 1.61
CA ASN A 56 2.73 -13.65 0.56
C ASN A 56 3.64 -13.16 -0.57
N ILE A 57 3.48 -11.92 -1.05
CA ILE A 57 4.32 -11.37 -2.11
C ILE A 57 5.80 -11.30 -1.68
N LEU A 58 6.07 -10.86 -0.45
CA LEU A 58 7.45 -10.74 0.06
C LEU A 58 8.13 -12.10 0.29
N THR A 59 7.36 -13.13 0.63
CA THR A 59 7.92 -14.46 0.98
C THR A 59 7.91 -15.45 -0.19
N LYS A 60 6.91 -15.36 -1.07
CA LYS A 60 6.68 -16.29 -2.19
C LYS A 60 6.93 -15.65 -3.55
N GLY A 61 7.15 -14.34 -3.60
CA GLY A 61 7.32 -13.58 -4.83
C GLY A 61 5.99 -13.09 -5.42
N VAL A 62 6.10 -12.36 -6.52
CA VAL A 62 4.97 -11.74 -7.22
C VAL A 62 4.18 -12.83 -7.96
N PRO A 63 2.84 -12.83 -7.89
CA PRO A 63 2.01 -13.73 -8.69
C PRO A 63 2.29 -13.58 -10.19
N THR A 64 2.35 -14.69 -10.91
CA THR A 64 2.53 -14.70 -12.39
C THR A 64 1.24 -14.37 -13.13
N GLU A 65 0.09 -14.46 -12.46
CA GLU A 65 -1.23 -14.13 -12.98
C GLU A 65 -1.93 -13.14 -12.06
N PRO A 66 -2.83 -12.28 -12.58
CA PRO A 66 -3.65 -11.40 -11.77
C PRO A 66 -4.44 -12.20 -10.74
N MET A 67 -4.42 -11.75 -9.49
CA MET A 67 -5.15 -12.39 -8.40
C MET A 67 -6.26 -11.48 -7.87
N ILE A 68 -7.36 -12.09 -7.43
CA ILE A 68 -8.45 -11.37 -6.77
C ILE A 68 -8.00 -11.01 -5.36
N VAL A 69 -7.92 -9.71 -5.07
CA VAL A 69 -7.52 -9.17 -3.77
C VAL A 69 -8.69 -8.42 -3.14
N GLY A 70 -9.60 -9.16 -2.51
CA GLY A 70 -10.81 -8.62 -1.88
C GLY A 70 -12.08 -8.72 -2.73
N VAL A 71 -13.18 -8.17 -2.19
CA VAL A 71 -14.48 -7.97 -2.85
C VAL A 71 -14.77 -6.47 -2.88
#